data_AF-A0A522LZ82-F1
#
_entry.id   AF-A0A522LZ82-F1
#
_cell.length_a   1.000
_cell.length_b   1.000
_cell.length_c   1.000
_cell.angle_alpha   90.00
_cell.angle_beta   90.00
_cell.angle_gamma   90.00
#
_symmetry.space_group_name_H-M   'P 1'
#
loop_
_entity.id
_entity.type
_entity.pdbx_description
1 polymer ?
#
loop_
_entity_poly.entity_id
_entity_poly.type
_entity_poly.pdbx_seq_one_letter_code
_entity_poly.pdbx_strand_id
1 'polypeptide(L)'
;MKYDGAKPKARKLRKRLESRMLLGSRFKVMCADAGLNLDAVAKLLHVTPRTVRYWFSGQTSVPYASYRLMRILCRYELPDPAWAGWLFHSGKLWSPEGHGFEPQDAAWWSLLVRQVRCFRGL
;
A
#
# COMPACT_ATOMS: atom_id res chain seq x y z
N MET A 1 1.77 24.18 -40.81
CA MET A 1 1.93 23.05 -39.87
C MET A 1 1.69 23.58 -38.45
N LYS A 2 0.45 23.52 -37.96
CA LYS A 2 0.11 24.04 -36.63
C LYS A 2 0.45 22.97 -35.58
N TYR A 3 1.43 23.25 -34.72
CA TYR A 3 1.67 22.45 -33.54
C TYR A 3 0.73 22.92 -32.42
N ASP A 4 -0.41 22.26 -32.25
CA ASP A 4 -1.29 22.43 -31.10
C ASP A 4 -0.69 21.75 -29.87
N GLY A 5 0.35 22.37 -29.30
CA GLY A 5 0.88 22.02 -28.00
C GLY A 5 -0.17 22.29 -26.91
N ALA A 6 -0.77 21.24 -26.36
CA ALA A 6 -1.70 21.37 -25.24
C ALA A 6 -1.08 22.23 -24.13
N LYS A 7 -1.70 23.39 -23.84
CA LYS A 7 -1.20 24.38 -22.88
C LYS A 7 -0.82 23.71 -21.54
N PRO A 8 0.27 24.14 -20.87
CA PRO A 8 0.85 23.45 -19.71
C PRO A 8 -0.13 23.16 -18.56
N LYS A 9 -1.20 23.95 -18.41
CA LYS A 9 -2.28 23.69 -17.44
C LYS A 9 -3.11 22.44 -17.75
N ALA A 10 -3.46 22.20 -19.02
CA ALA A 10 -4.25 21.04 -19.44
C ALA A 10 -3.49 19.72 -19.23
N ARG A 11 -2.18 19.74 -19.50
CA ARG A 11 -1.29 18.60 -19.24
C ARG A 11 -1.21 18.23 -17.75
N LYS A 12 -1.08 19.22 -16.87
CA LYS A 12 -1.07 19.00 -15.41
C LYS A 12 -2.38 18.40 -14.90
N LEU A 13 -3.53 18.86 -15.41
CA LEU A 13 -4.84 18.33 -15.04
C LEU A 13 -4.99 16.86 -15.45
N ARG A 14 -4.63 16.50 -16.69
CA ARG A 14 -4.64 15.11 -17.17
C ARG A 14 -3.81 14.19 -16.28
N LYS A 15 -2.57 14.58 -15.97
CA LYS A 15 -1.68 13.81 -15.09
C LYS A 15 -2.28 13.58 -13.69
N ARG A 16 -2.98 14.58 -13.14
CA ARG A 16 -3.66 14.47 -11.85
C ARG A 16 -4.84 13.50 -11.91
N LEU A 17 -5.62 13.53 -12.99
CA LEU A 17 -6.72 12.59 -13.22
C LEU A 17 -6.20 11.15 -13.37
N GLU A 18 -5.14 10.95 -14.17
CA GLU A 18 -4.48 9.66 -14.34
C GLU A 18 -3.97 9.10 -13.00
N SER A 19 -3.36 9.96 -12.17
CA SER A 19 -2.87 9.56 -10.85
C SER A 19 -4.00 9.15 -9.91
N ARG A 20 -5.15 9.85 -9.96
CA ARG A 20 -6.35 9.49 -9.18
C ARG A 20 -6.95 8.17 -9.65
N MET A 21 -7.03 7.95 -10.96
CA MET A 21 -7.53 6.70 -11.52
C MET A 21 -6.64 5.52 -11.12
N LEU A 22 -5.31 5.69 -11.18
CA LEU A 22 -4.36 4.68 -10.75
C LEU A 22 -4.46 4.38 -9.25
N LEU A 23 -4.60 5.41 -8.41
CA LEU A 23 -4.75 5.23 -6.97
C LEU A 23 -6.08 4.52 -6.64
N GLY A 24 -7.17 4.94 -7.29
CA GLY A 24 -8.50 4.36 -7.14
C GLY A 24 -8.56 2.90 -7.58
N SER A 25 -7.92 2.55 -8.69
CA SER A 25 -7.86 1.16 -9.17
C SER A 25 -7.05 0.27 -8.23
N ARG A 26 -5.88 0.72 -7.76
CA ARG A 26 -5.08 0.01 -6.76
C ARG A 26 -5.84 -0.20 -5.46
N PHE A 27 -6.52 0.83 -4.98
CA PHE A 27 -7.33 0.75 -3.76
C PHE A 27 -8.47 -0.27 -3.91
N LYS A 28 -9.14 -0.29 -5.08
CA LYS A 28 -10.19 -1.27 -5.38
C LYS A 28 -9.66 -2.71 -5.35
N VAL A 29 -8.51 -2.97 -5.97
CA VAL A 29 -7.87 -4.30 -5.96
C VAL A 29 -7.53 -4.71 -4.52
N MET A 30 -6.91 -3.80 -3.76
CA MET A 30 -6.56 -4.07 -2.36
C MET A 30 -7.78 -4.43 -1.49
N CYS A 31 -8.91 -3.74 -1.65
CA CYS A 31 -10.14 -4.10 -0.96
C CYS A 31 -10.69 -5.48 -1.40
N ALA A 32 -10.58 -5.80 -2.70
CA ALA A 32 -11.03 -7.08 -3.23
C ALA A 32 -10.16 -8.25 -2.74
N ASP A 33 -8.84 -8.07 -2.68
CA ASP A 33 -7.89 -9.03 -2.12
C ASP A 33 -8.17 -9.31 -0.63
N ALA A 34 -8.67 -8.31 0.10
CA ALA A 34 -9.13 -8.45 1.48
C ALA A 34 -10.53 -9.10 1.60
N GLY A 35 -11.17 -9.49 0.50
CA GLY A 35 -12.51 -10.08 0.48
C GLY A 35 -13.64 -9.08 0.79
N LEU A 36 -13.37 -7.77 0.72
CA LEU A 36 -14.35 -6.74 1.08
C LEU A 36 -15.15 -6.30 -0.14
N ASN A 37 -16.48 -6.39 -0.03
CA ASN A 37 -17.38 -5.76 -0.98
C ASN A 37 -17.54 -4.25 -0.69
N LEU A 38 -18.20 -3.52 -1.60
CA LEU A 38 -18.32 -2.06 -1.52
C LEU A 38 -18.95 -1.57 -0.21
N ASP A 39 -20.01 -2.23 0.27
CA ASP A 39 -20.69 -1.86 1.52
C ASP A 39 -19.84 -2.20 2.76
N ALA A 40 -19.09 -3.30 2.72
CA ALA A 40 -18.15 -3.66 3.78
C ALA A 40 -17.02 -2.63 3.89
N VAL A 41 -16.45 -2.20 2.77
CA VAL A 41 -15.44 -1.11 2.73
C VAL A 41 -16.02 0.18 3.29
N ALA A 42 -17.25 0.54 2.90
CA ALA A 42 -17.92 1.74 3.39
C ALA A 42 -18.12 1.70 4.91
N LYS A 43 -18.60 0.57 5.46
CA LYS A 43 -18.76 0.36 6.90
C LYS A 43 -17.41 0.42 7.64
N LEU A 44 -16.40 -0.29 7.14
CA LEU A 44 -15.06 -0.34 7.72
C LEU A 44 -14.43 1.05 7.83
N LEU A 45 -14.59 1.87 6.79
CA LEU A 45 -13.99 3.20 6.70
C LEU A 45 -14.89 4.31 7.22
N HIS A 46 -16.07 3.98 7.75
CA HIS A 46 -17.09 4.91 8.23
C HIS A 46 -17.44 6.00 7.20
N VAL A 47 -17.59 5.61 5.93
CA VAL A 47 -18.03 6.49 4.83
C VAL A 47 -19.22 5.90 4.09
N THR A 48 -19.84 6.69 3.22
CA THR A 48 -20.97 6.18 2.42
C THR A 48 -20.50 5.28 1.27
N PRO A 49 -21.31 4.28 0.85
CA PRO A 49 -21.09 3.48 -0.36
C PRO A 49 -20.80 4.33 -1.61
N ARG A 50 -21.50 5.47 -1.75
CA ARG A 50 -21.30 6.44 -2.84
C ARG A 50 -19.88 6.99 -2.86
N THR A 51 -19.35 7.35 -1.71
CA THR A 51 -17.98 7.88 -1.57
C THR A 51 -16.96 6.85 -2.03
N VAL A 52 -17.11 5.58 -1.61
CA VAL A 52 -16.23 4.48 -2.03
C VAL A 52 -16.30 4.27 -3.54
N ARG A 53 -17.50 4.31 -4.13
CA ARG A 53 -17.68 4.22 -5.60
C ARG A 53 -16.94 5.33 -6.35
N TYR A 54 -16.94 6.55 -5.81
CA TYR A 54 -16.24 7.70 -6.42
C TYR A 54 -14.72 7.57 -6.32
N TRP A 55 -14.22 6.99 -5.23
CA TRP A 55 -12.81 6.64 -5.07
C TRP A 55 -12.38 5.56 -6.07
N PHE A 56 -13.14 4.48 -6.19
CA PHE A 56 -12.83 3.38 -7.12
C PHE A 56 -12.85 3.81 -8.59
N SER A 57 -13.71 4.76 -8.95
CA SER A 57 -13.76 5.32 -10.30
C SER A 57 -12.76 6.46 -10.56
N GLY A 58 -12.03 6.91 -9.53
CA GLY A 58 -11.08 8.02 -9.63
C GLY A 58 -11.73 9.40 -9.78
N GLN A 59 -13.06 9.51 -9.63
CA GLN A 59 -13.77 10.80 -9.65
C GLN A 59 -13.28 11.71 -8.53
N THR A 60 -13.09 11.15 -7.34
CA THR A 60 -12.50 11.83 -6.19
C THR A 60 -11.24 11.09 -5.75
N SER A 61 -10.30 11.84 -5.15
CA SER A 61 -9.08 11.24 -4.62
C SER A 61 -9.40 10.41 -3.39
N VAL A 62 -8.78 9.24 -3.27
CA VAL A 62 -8.79 8.47 -2.02
C VAL A 62 -8.05 9.29 -0.95
N PRO A 63 -8.64 9.54 0.23
CA PRO A 63 -7.94 10.12 1.35
C PRO A 63 -6.78 9.22 1.78
N TYR A 64 -5.65 9.82 2.15
CA TYR A 64 -4.46 9.08 2.55
C TYR A 64 -4.72 8.14 3.73
N ALA A 65 -5.49 8.58 4.73
CA ALA A 65 -5.83 7.76 5.90
C ALA A 65 -6.57 6.48 5.51
N SER A 66 -7.56 6.56 4.62
CA SER A 66 -8.31 5.40 4.12
C SER A 66 -7.41 4.43 3.35
N TYR A 67 -6.54 4.97 2.50
CA TYR A 67 -5.59 4.17 1.73
C TYR A 67 -4.57 3.46 2.64
N ARG A 68 -3.99 4.19 3.60
CA ARG A 68 -3.00 3.67 4.54
C ARG A 68 -3.60 2.63 5.48
N LEU A 69 -4.80 2.88 6.01
CA LEU A 69 -5.52 1.91 6.84
C LEU A 69 -5.70 0.59 6.10
N MET A 70 -6.07 0.65 4.81
CA MET A 70 -6.22 -0.58 4.03
C MET A 70 -4.90 -1.30 3.81
N ARG A 71 -3.78 -0.58 3.62
CA ARG A 71 -2.45 -1.22 3.58
C ARG A 71 -2.10 -1.93 4.88
N ILE A 72 -2.38 -1.32 6.02
CA ILE A 72 -2.13 -1.93 7.34
C ILE A 72 -3.00 -3.18 7.52
N LEU A 73 -4.29 -3.11 7.20
CA LEU A 73 -5.21 -4.25 7.32
C LEU A 73 -4.86 -5.40 6.39
N CYS A 74 -4.39 -5.09 5.17
CA CYS A 74 -3.87 -6.08 4.23
C CYS A 74 -2.42 -6.50 4.53
N ARG A 75 -1.89 -6.14 5.71
CA ARG A 75 -0.54 -6.48 6.20
C ARG A 75 0.62 -5.93 5.36
N TYR A 76 0.38 -5.02 4.43
CA TYR A 76 1.42 -4.38 3.60
C TYR A 76 2.26 -3.34 4.37
N GLU A 77 1.79 -2.85 5.51
CA GLU A 77 2.50 -1.90 6.37
C GLU A 77 2.48 -2.36 7.83
N LEU A 78 3.59 -2.13 8.55
CA LEU A 78 3.74 -2.39 9.97
C LEU A 78 3.68 -1.05 10.74
N PRO A 79 2.73 -0.86 11.67
CA PRO A 79 2.42 0.46 12.21
C PRO A 79 3.36 0.94 13.33
N ASP A 80 4.08 0.03 13.99
CA ASP A 80 4.95 0.38 15.11
C ASP A 80 6.28 0.98 14.59
N PRO A 81 6.78 2.09 15.20
CA PRO A 81 8.03 2.73 14.79
C PRO A 81 9.25 1.82 14.73
N ALA A 82 9.31 0.75 15.54
CA ALA A 82 10.37 -0.25 15.51
C ALA A 82 10.45 -0.99 14.15
N TRP A 83 9.36 -0.97 13.38
CA TRP A 83 9.27 -1.55 12.04
C TRP A 83 9.40 -0.51 10.92
N ALA A 84 9.91 0.69 11.22
CA ALA A 84 10.15 1.70 10.19
C ALA A 84 11.06 1.14 9.08
N GLY A 85 10.61 1.27 7.83
CA GLY A 85 11.31 0.76 6.64
C GLY A 85 11.07 -0.73 6.33
N TRP A 86 10.44 -1.47 7.24
CA TRP A 86 10.02 -2.85 6.99
C TRP A 86 8.69 -2.89 6.24
N LEU A 87 8.54 -3.84 5.32
CA LEU A 87 7.31 -3.99 4.53
C LEU A 87 7.09 -5.45 4.11
N PHE A 88 5.82 -5.88 4.09
CA PHE A 88 5.47 -7.13 3.42
C PHE A 88 5.09 -6.83 1.98
N HIS A 89 5.78 -7.48 1.04
CA HIS A 89 5.50 -7.37 -0.38
C HIS A 89 5.97 -8.63 -1.11
N SER A 90 5.21 -9.04 -2.14
CA SER A 90 5.52 -10.24 -2.95
C SER A 90 5.70 -11.51 -2.10
N GLY A 91 4.91 -11.65 -1.03
CA GLY A 91 4.98 -12.80 -0.12
C GLY A 91 6.22 -12.84 0.80
N LYS A 92 7.05 -11.78 0.78
CA LYS A 92 8.30 -11.69 1.56
C LYS A 92 8.24 -10.52 2.54
N LEU A 93 8.96 -10.65 3.65
CA LEU A 93 9.25 -9.54 4.55
C LEU A 93 10.51 -8.84 4.05
N TRP A 94 10.43 -7.56 3.72
CA TRP A 94 11.57 -6.77 3.26
C TRP A 94 12.13 -5.93 4.40
N SER A 95 13.46 -5.96 4.55
CA SER A 95 14.20 -5.10 5.46
C SER A 95 14.33 -3.68 4.89
N PRO A 96 14.61 -2.68 5.75
CA PRO A 96 14.96 -1.33 5.33
C PRO A 96 16.20 -1.26 4.41
N GLU A 97 17.09 -2.25 4.49
CA GLU A 97 18.30 -2.38 3.67
C GLU A 97 18.01 -2.99 2.30
N GLY A 98 16.78 -3.42 2.03
CA GLY A 98 16.37 -4.03 0.77
C GLY A 98 16.62 -5.53 0.69
N HIS A 99 16.69 -6.22 1.82
CA HIS A 99 16.80 -7.69 1.85
C HIS A 99 15.42 -8.33 2.08
N GLY A 100 15.05 -9.29 1.24
CA GLY A 100 13.77 -9.99 1.34
C GLY A 100 13.93 -11.34 2.05
N PHE A 101 13.21 -11.53 3.15
CA PHE A 101 13.13 -12.80 3.87
C PHE A 101 11.91 -13.59 3.40
N GLU A 102 12.13 -14.83 2.96
CA GLU A 102 11.02 -15.75 2.80
C GLU A 102 10.47 -16.21 4.15
N PRO A 103 9.20 -16.61 4.24
CA PRO A 103 8.62 -17.13 5.48
C PRO A 103 9.44 -18.28 6.09
N GLN A 104 10.06 -19.09 5.25
CA GLN A 104 10.89 -20.23 5.65
C GLN A 104 12.24 -19.78 6.24
N ASP A 105 12.89 -18.78 5.64
CA ASP A 105 14.12 -18.19 6.17
C ASP A 105 13.88 -17.53 7.53
N ALA A 106 12.76 -16.81 7.64
CA ALA A 106 12.35 -16.13 8.87
C ALA A 106 12.07 -17.10 10.02
N ALA A 107 11.69 -18.36 9.74
CA ALA A 107 11.40 -19.37 10.76
C ALA A 107 12.62 -19.65 11.66
N TRP A 108 13.83 -19.50 11.11
CA TRP A 108 15.09 -19.80 11.80
C TRP A 108 15.81 -18.55 12.31
N TRP A 109 15.21 -17.37 12.18
CA TRP A 109 15.85 -16.10 12.54
C TRP A 109 16.29 -16.07 14.01
N SER A 110 15.45 -16.55 14.92
CA SER A 110 15.77 -16.60 16.35
C SER A 110 17.03 -17.44 16.64
N LEU A 111 17.22 -18.53 15.90
CA LEU A 111 18.39 -19.40 16.01
C LEU A 111 19.65 -18.71 15.47
N LEU A 112 19.54 -18.04 14.32
CA LEU A 112 20.65 -17.26 13.74
C LEU A 112 21.11 -16.17 14.72
N VAL A 113 20.18 -15.40 15.31
CA VAL A 113 20.51 -14.36 16.30
C VAL A 113 21.20 -14.97 17.52
N ARG A 114 20.73 -16.12 18.01
CA ARG A 114 21.34 -16.83 19.15
C ARG A 114 22.75 -17.32 18.81
N GLN A 115 22.97 -17.91 17.64
CA GLN A 115 24.29 -18.34 17.19
C GLN A 115 25.26 -17.16 17.10
N VAL A 116 24.83 -16.02 16.55
CA VAL A 116 25.64 -14.80 16.48
C VAL A 116 25.98 -14.27 17.87
N ARG A 117 25.04 -14.31 18.83
CA ARG A 117 25.31 -13.91 20.22
C ARG A 117 26.36 -14.82 20.87
N CYS A 118 26.20 -16.14 20.77
CA CYS A 118 27.20 -17.11 21.24
C CYS A 118 28.57 -16.89 20.59
N PHE A 119 28.62 -16.67 19.28
CA PHE A 119 29.87 -16.42 18.55
C PHE A 119 30.54 -15.11 18.98
N ARG A 120 29.77 -14.07 19.28
CA ARG A 120 30.26 -12.76 19.72
C ARG A 120 30.56 -12.69 21.22
N GLY A 121 30.25 -13.73 22.00
CA GLY A 121 30.42 -13.74 23.46
C GLY A 121 29.53 -12.74 24.20
N LEU A 122 28.40 -12.35 23.60
CA LEU A 122 27.36 -11.47 24.18
C LEU A 122 26.23 -12.30 24.79
#